data_AF-A0A972QQZ4-F1
#
_entry.id   AF-A0A972QQZ4-F1
#
_cell.length_a   1.000
_cell.length_b   1.000
_cell.length_c   1.000
_cell.angle_alpha   90.00
_cell.angle_beta   90.00
_cell.angle_gamma   90.00
#
_symmetry.space_group_name_H-M   'P 1'
#
loop_
_entity.id
_entity.type
_entity.pdbx_description
1 polymer ?
#
loop_
_entity_poly.entity_id
_entity_poly.type
_entity_poly.pdbx_seq_one_letter_code
_entity_poly.pdbx_strand_id
1 'polypeptide(L)'
;IMGILHTKDLLKLWGGDPTSKIPLDILRKPYFVPETQKVSELFNHLKEKKTHLSIVTDEYGGTAGIITIEDIIEEIVGEILDEHDNEKPLLTVIDDQSVLVDARLEIEKLEEHLNIQLPKGDFESVGGFIIDLLGRIPDVNEKISFEDLEIIIKKANQRRIDNILVKIKAHPSTSKEEKASQP
;
A
#
# COMPACT_ATOMS: atom_id res chain seq x y z
N ILE A 1 -23.21 17.75 1.23
CA ILE A 1 -22.29 17.75 2.39
C ILE A 1 -22.51 19.05 3.17
N MET A 2 -22.80 18.99 4.48
CA MET A 2 -23.15 20.18 5.28
C MET A 2 -21.95 20.92 5.87
N GLY A 3 -20.80 20.25 6.05
CA GLY A 3 -19.57 20.85 6.54
C GLY A 3 -18.55 19.82 6.98
N ILE A 4 -17.40 20.31 7.46
CA ILE A 4 -16.29 19.49 7.98
C ILE A 4 -16.23 19.67 9.50
N LEU A 5 -16.26 18.58 10.25
CA LEU A 5 -16.09 18.59 11.70
C LEU A 5 -14.68 18.14 12.05
N HIS A 6 -13.91 19.00 12.72
CA HIS A 6 -12.63 18.58 13.30
C HIS A 6 -12.84 17.96 14.68
N THR A 7 -12.11 16.90 14.99
CA THR A 7 -12.14 16.25 16.31
C THR A 7 -11.84 17.24 17.45
N LYS A 8 -10.97 18.23 17.23
CA LYS A 8 -10.68 19.28 18.22
C LYS A 8 -11.91 20.15 18.55
N ASP A 9 -12.79 20.35 17.58
CA ASP A 9 -14.02 21.12 17.77
C ASP A 9 -15.06 20.33 18.61
N LEU A 10 -14.95 18.99 18.70
CA LEU A 10 -15.75 18.17 19.62
C LEU A 10 -15.42 18.42 21.10
N LEU A 11 -14.20 18.90 21.41
CA LEU A 11 -13.83 19.25 22.80
C LEU A 11 -14.72 20.37 23.35
N LYS A 12 -15.31 21.20 22.49
CA LYS A 12 -16.28 22.23 22.89
C LYS A 12 -17.58 21.64 23.45
N LEU A 13 -17.87 20.38 23.14
CA LEU A 13 -19.04 19.65 23.59
C LEU A 13 -18.72 18.71 24.77
N TRP A 14 -17.47 18.71 25.25
CA TRP A 14 -17.02 17.82 26.31
C TRP A 14 -17.79 18.07 27.61
N GLY A 15 -18.27 17.01 28.26
CA GLY A 15 -19.07 17.09 29.48
C GLY A 15 -20.55 17.47 29.25
N GLY A 16 -20.97 17.63 28.00
CA GLY A 16 -22.37 17.77 27.63
C GLY A 16 -23.12 16.43 27.58
N ASP A 17 -24.41 16.50 27.30
CA ASP A 17 -25.27 15.33 27.11
C ASP A 17 -24.87 14.57 25.81
N PRO A 18 -24.49 13.28 25.89
CA PRO A 18 -24.08 12.47 24.72
C PRO A 18 -25.17 12.30 23.66
N THR A 19 -26.44 12.52 24.01
CA THR A 19 -27.58 12.40 23.08
C THR A 19 -27.88 13.69 22.33
N SER A 20 -27.22 14.78 22.70
CA SER A 20 -27.40 16.08 22.05
C SER A 20 -26.87 16.08 20.62
N LYS A 21 -27.61 16.74 19.73
CA LYS A 21 -27.19 16.91 18.34
C LYS A 21 -25.95 17.80 18.25
N ILE A 22 -25.08 17.49 17.30
CA ILE A 22 -23.93 18.34 16.98
C ILE A 22 -24.44 19.70 16.44
N PRO A 23 -24.07 20.82 17.05
CA PRO A 23 -24.41 22.15 16.54
C PRO A 23 -23.81 22.39 15.14
N LEU A 24 -24.55 23.06 14.24
CA LEU A 24 -24.05 23.30 12.88
C LEU A 24 -22.96 24.38 12.81
N ASP A 25 -22.90 25.27 13.79
CA ASP A 25 -21.92 26.36 13.90
C ASP A 25 -20.50 25.86 14.21
N ILE A 26 -20.34 24.65 14.73
CA ILE A 26 -19.01 24.03 14.90
C ILE A 26 -18.49 23.37 13.60
N LEU A 27 -19.33 23.27 12.57
CA LEU A 27 -18.91 22.75 11.27
C LEU A 27 -18.16 23.83 10.48
N ARG A 28 -17.00 23.46 9.95
CA ARG A 28 -16.22 24.31 9.06
C ARG A 28 -16.76 24.24 7.63
N LYS A 29 -16.64 25.35 6.91
CA LYS A 29 -17.03 25.40 5.50
C LYS A 29 -16.15 24.45 4.69
N PRO A 30 -16.74 23.54 3.90
CA PRO A 30 -15.98 22.65 3.04
C PRO A 30 -15.41 23.44 1.86
N TYR A 31 -14.19 23.07 1.44
CA TYR A 31 -13.58 23.57 0.23
C TYR A 31 -13.74 22.52 -0.88
N PHE A 32 -14.31 22.91 -2.01
CA PHE A 32 -14.60 22.01 -3.12
C PHE A 32 -13.63 22.27 -4.26
N VAL A 33 -13.18 21.19 -4.90
CA VAL A 33 -12.21 21.21 -5.99
C VAL A 33 -12.62 20.19 -7.06
N PRO A 34 -12.48 20.50 -8.36
CA PRO A 34 -12.78 19.53 -9.40
C PRO A 34 -11.69 18.45 -9.47
N GLU A 35 -12.06 17.22 -9.81
CA GLU A 35 -11.09 16.11 -9.97
C GLU A 35 -10.03 16.37 -11.06
N THR A 36 -10.35 17.25 -12.02
CA THR A 36 -9.44 17.65 -13.09
C THR A 36 -8.42 18.71 -12.66
N GLN A 37 -8.48 19.22 -11.43
CA GLN A 37 -7.57 20.27 -10.97
C GLN A 37 -6.15 19.70 -10.78
N LYS A 38 -5.13 20.45 -11.22
CA LYS A 38 -3.73 20.06 -11.02
C LYS A 38 -3.37 20.01 -9.54
N VAL A 39 -2.68 18.94 -9.14
CA VAL A 39 -2.21 18.70 -7.76
C VAL A 39 -1.34 19.86 -7.24
N SER A 40 -0.47 20.43 -8.07
CA SER A 40 0.38 21.58 -7.69
C SER A 40 -0.41 22.85 -7.40
N GLU A 41 -1.48 23.11 -8.16
CA GLU A 41 -2.38 24.24 -7.93
C GLU A 41 -3.24 24.01 -6.68
N LEU A 42 -3.73 22.78 -6.51
CA LEU A 42 -4.48 22.36 -5.33
C LEU A 42 -3.65 22.54 -4.05
N PHE A 43 -2.37 22.15 -4.06
CA PHE A 43 -1.45 22.34 -2.94
C PHE A 43 -1.34 23.81 -2.52
N ASN A 44 -1.17 24.72 -3.49
CA ASN A 44 -1.09 26.15 -3.23
C ASN A 44 -2.41 26.69 -2.65
N HIS A 45 -3.56 26.25 -3.17
CA HIS A 45 -4.87 26.65 -2.65
C HIS A 45 -5.11 26.17 -1.22
N LEU A 46 -4.76 24.92 -0.90
CA LEU A 46 -4.86 24.36 0.45
C LEU A 46 -4.00 25.15 1.44
N LYS A 47 -2.76 25.48 1.05
CA LYS A 47 -1.85 26.33 1.84
C LYS A 47 -2.40 27.72 2.09
N GLU A 48 -2.86 28.40 1.04
CA GLU A 48 -3.39 29.77 1.14
C GLU A 48 -4.63 29.81 2.04
N LYS A 49 -5.55 28.87 1.86
CA LYS A 49 -6.78 28.78 2.66
C LYS A 49 -6.57 28.21 4.07
N LYS A 50 -5.35 27.76 4.40
CA LYS A 50 -5.01 27.11 5.67
C LYS A 50 -5.97 25.94 6.00
N THR A 51 -6.31 25.16 4.98
CA THR A 51 -7.13 23.95 5.11
C THR A 51 -6.34 22.73 4.67
N HIS A 52 -6.53 21.62 5.38
CA HIS A 52 -5.82 20.36 5.13
C HIS A 52 -6.67 19.36 4.34
N LEU A 53 -7.95 19.64 4.15
CA LEU A 53 -8.90 18.73 3.49
C LEU A 53 -9.74 19.50 2.48
N SER A 54 -9.97 18.87 1.33
CA SER A 54 -10.91 19.31 0.30
C SER A 54 -11.82 18.17 -0.13
N ILE A 55 -12.99 18.55 -0.62
CA ILE A 55 -13.97 17.66 -1.22
C ILE A 55 -13.78 17.71 -2.73
N VAL A 56 -13.57 16.55 -3.33
CA VAL A 56 -13.39 16.42 -4.77
C VAL A 56 -14.76 16.26 -5.42
N THR A 57 -15.05 17.09 -6.41
CA THR A 57 -16.29 17.04 -7.19
C THR A 57 -16.07 16.45 -8.57
N ASP A 58 -17.01 15.62 -9.00
CA ASP A 58 -17.06 15.11 -10.38
C ASP A 58 -17.69 16.14 -11.34
N GLU A 59 -17.72 15.78 -12.62
CA GLU A 59 -18.21 16.61 -13.73
C GLU A 59 -19.71 16.87 -13.70
N TYR A 60 -20.46 16.03 -12.97
CA TYR A 60 -21.92 16.12 -12.81
C TYR A 60 -22.30 16.89 -11.53
N GLY A 61 -21.31 17.43 -10.80
CA GLY A 61 -21.51 18.12 -9.53
C GLY A 61 -21.73 17.17 -8.34
N GLY A 62 -21.50 15.88 -8.53
CA GLY A 62 -21.44 14.89 -7.47
C GLY A 62 -20.12 14.95 -6.69
N THR A 63 -20.04 14.17 -5.62
CA THR A 63 -18.82 14.04 -4.82
C THR A 63 -18.05 12.81 -5.30
N ALA A 64 -16.89 13.03 -5.91
CA ALA A 64 -15.96 11.97 -6.29
C ALA A 64 -15.22 11.42 -5.06
N GLY A 65 -14.89 12.29 -4.09
CA GLY A 65 -14.18 11.87 -2.88
C GLY A 65 -13.66 13.02 -2.04
N ILE A 66 -12.60 12.74 -1.28
CA ILE A 66 -11.85 13.73 -0.50
C ILE A 66 -10.37 13.63 -0.85
N ILE A 67 -9.65 14.72 -0.64
CA ILE A 67 -8.20 14.78 -0.77
C ILE A 67 -7.62 15.63 0.35
N THR A 68 -6.49 15.19 0.90
CA THR A 68 -5.80 15.89 1.97
C THR A 68 -4.48 16.49 1.50
N ILE A 69 -3.97 17.47 2.25
CA ILE A 69 -2.65 18.04 1.95
C ILE A 69 -1.55 16.98 2.16
N GLU A 70 -1.77 16.04 3.08
CA GLU A 70 -0.88 14.92 3.36
C GLU A 70 -0.78 13.99 2.14
N ASP A 71 -1.89 13.66 1.46
CA ASP A 71 -1.89 12.87 0.22
C ASP A 71 -1.05 13.54 -0.88
N ILE A 72 -1.16 14.87 -1.01
CA ILE A 72 -0.40 15.63 -2.01
C ILE A 72 1.08 15.66 -1.68
N ILE A 73 1.43 15.80 -0.40
CA ILE A 73 2.83 15.76 0.04
C ILE A 73 3.41 14.37 -0.21
N GLU A 74 2.68 13.29 0.09
CA GLU A 74 3.11 11.92 -0.17
C GLU A 74 3.43 11.70 -1.66
N GLU A 75 2.61 12.22 -2.58
CA GLU A 75 2.87 12.09 -4.03
C GLU A 75 4.12 12.86 -4.49
N ILE A 76 4.41 14.02 -3.88
CA ILE A 76 5.59 14.81 -4.24
C ILE A 76 6.86 14.21 -3.65
N VAL A 77 6.77 13.74 -2.42
CA VAL A 77 7.93 13.38 -1.61
C VAL A 77 8.24 11.88 -1.66
N GLY A 78 7.24 11.03 -1.90
CA GLY A 78 7.36 9.58 -1.73
C GLY A 78 7.57 9.19 -0.26
N GLU A 79 8.07 7.97 -0.01
CA GLU A 79 8.63 7.65 1.30
C GLU A 79 9.94 8.43 1.45
N ILE A 80 9.98 9.44 2.34
CA ILE A 80 11.24 10.12 2.69
C ILE A 80 12.16 9.06 3.28
N LEU A 81 13.17 8.65 2.51
CA LEU A 81 14.31 7.90 3.02
C LEU A 81 15.19 8.90 3.78
N ASP A 82 15.24 8.78 5.11
CA ASP A 82 16.13 9.59 5.94
C ASP A 82 17.59 9.22 5.66
N GLU A 83 18.50 10.19 5.78
CA GLU A 83 19.96 9.98 5.69
C GLU A 83 20.45 8.98 6.77
N HIS A 84 19.65 8.81 7.81
CA HIS A 84 19.85 7.91 8.95
C HIS A 84 18.89 6.71 8.96
N ASP A 85 18.09 6.50 7.91
CA ASP A 85 17.37 5.23 7.73
C ASP A 85 18.42 4.16 7.43
N ASN A 86 18.93 3.52 8.49
CA ASN A 86 19.49 2.19 8.37
C ASN A 86 18.39 1.35 7.72
N GLU A 87 18.59 1.00 6.44
CA GLU A 87 17.64 0.28 5.60
C GLU A 87 16.90 -0.76 6.44
N LYS A 88 15.57 -0.60 6.58
CA LYS A 88 14.78 -1.80 6.83
C LYS A 88 15.12 -2.72 5.66
N PRO A 89 15.70 -3.90 5.90
CA PRO A 89 16.18 -4.71 4.81
C PRO A 89 14.98 -5.06 3.93
N LEU A 90 15.08 -4.73 2.64
CA LEU A 90 14.04 -5.00 1.64
C LEU A 90 13.71 -6.50 1.53
N LEU A 91 14.57 -7.34 2.10
CA LEU A 91 14.36 -8.76 2.32
C LEU A 91 14.77 -9.11 3.75
N THR A 92 13.83 -9.67 4.53
CA THR A 92 14.09 -10.21 5.87
C THR A 92 13.76 -11.71 5.88
N VAL A 93 14.74 -12.54 6.22
CA VAL A 93 14.52 -13.97 6.43
C VAL A 93 13.72 -14.17 7.72
N ILE A 94 12.59 -14.86 7.63
CA ILE A 94 11.74 -15.19 8.78
C ILE A 94 12.11 -16.56 9.33
N ASP A 95 12.27 -17.54 8.44
CA ASP A 95 12.74 -18.90 8.74
C ASP A 95 13.35 -19.54 7.48
N ASP A 96 13.76 -20.81 7.58
CA ASP A 96 14.43 -21.58 6.50
C ASP A 96 13.63 -21.67 5.19
N GLN A 97 12.32 -21.40 5.21
CA GLN A 97 11.45 -21.54 4.05
C GLN A 97 10.65 -20.27 3.76
N SER A 98 10.86 -19.18 4.50
CA SER A 98 10.07 -17.97 4.32
C SER A 98 10.84 -16.68 4.51
N VAL A 99 10.57 -15.75 3.60
CA VAL A 99 11.17 -14.42 3.55
C VAL A 99 10.09 -13.36 3.43
N LEU A 100 10.19 -12.33 4.27
CA LEU A 100 9.39 -11.12 4.15
C LEU A 100 10.12 -10.17 3.20
N VAL A 101 9.40 -9.69 2.19
CA VAL A 101 9.98 -8.91 1.09
C VAL A 101 9.18 -7.62 0.92
N ASP A 102 9.89 -6.50 0.88
CA ASP A 102 9.36 -5.23 0.39
C ASP A 102 9.19 -5.33 -1.13
N ALA A 103 8.01 -4.96 -1.63
CA ALA A 103 7.68 -5.14 -3.04
C ALA A 103 8.54 -4.28 -3.99
N ARG A 104 9.31 -3.32 -3.46
CA ARG A 104 10.31 -2.54 -4.22
C ARG A 104 11.60 -3.31 -4.50
N LEU A 105 11.84 -4.43 -3.84
CA LEU A 105 13.04 -5.25 -4.08
C LEU A 105 13.14 -5.57 -5.58
N GLU A 106 14.32 -5.39 -6.16
CA GLU A 106 14.61 -5.81 -7.53
C GLU A 106 14.36 -7.31 -7.68
N ILE A 107 13.71 -7.71 -8.77
CA ILE A 107 13.35 -9.12 -8.97
C ILE A 107 14.58 -10.04 -8.95
N GLU A 108 15.70 -9.57 -9.53
CA GLU A 108 16.97 -10.28 -9.60
C GLU A 108 17.55 -10.57 -8.20
N LYS A 109 17.39 -9.64 -7.25
CA LYS A 109 17.83 -9.85 -5.85
C LYS A 109 17.01 -10.92 -5.14
N LEU A 110 15.72 -11.03 -5.47
CA LEU A 110 14.88 -12.11 -4.95
C LEU A 110 15.28 -13.46 -5.55
N GLU A 111 15.56 -13.51 -6.86
CA GLU A 111 16.06 -14.70 -7.56
C GLU A 111 17.38 -15.19 -6.97
N GLU A 112 18.34 -14.27 -6.75
CA GLU A 112 19.63 -14.58 -6.12
C GLU A 112 19.47 -15.14 -4.70
N HIS A 113 18.60 -14.53 -3.90
CA HIS A 113 18.39 -14.96 -2.52
C HIS A 113 17.72 -16.34 -2.42
N LEU A 114 16.72 -16.60 -3.24
CA LEU A 114 15.97 -17.87 -3.25
C LEU A 114 16.64 -18.93 -4.13
N ASN A 115 17.66 -18.56 -4.91
CA ASN A 115 18.31 -19.40 -5.92
C ASN A 115 17.31 -20.02 -6.91
N ILE A 116 16.43 -19.16 -7.45
CA ILE A 116 15.38 -19.50 -8.42
C ILE A 116 15.54 -18.70 -9.71
N GLN A 117 14.76 -19.03 -10.73
CA GLN A 117 14.60 -18.22 -11.93
C GLN A 117 13.12 -17.88 -12.11
N LEU A 118 12.81 -16.60 -12.18
CA LEU A 118 11.49 -16.07 -12.44
C LEU A 118 11.38 -15.67 -13.93
N PRO A 119 10.16 -15.58 -14.49
CA PRO A 119 9.96 -15.11 -15.84
C PRO A 119 10.58 -13.73 -16.05
N LYS A 120 11.09 -13.47 -17.25
CA LYS A 120 11.47 -12.12 -17.66
C LYS A 120 10.27 -11.40 -18.25
N GLY A 121 10.11 -10.13 -17.93
CA GLY A 121 9.05 -9.28 -18.44
C GLY A 121 9.40 -7.80 -18.35
N ASP A 122 8.40 -6.94 -18.57
CA ASP A 122 8.53 -5.48 -18.47
C ASP A 122 8.29 -5.02 -17.02
N PHE A 123 9.13 -5.52 -16.11
CA PHE A 123 9.12 -5.19 -14.69
C PHE A 123 10.52 -5.27 -14.11
N GLU A 124 10.79 -4.41 -13.12
CA GLU A 124 12.09 -4.37 -12.44
C GLU A 124 12.01 -4.88 -10.99
N SER A 125 10.82 -4.80 -10.36
CA SER A 125 10.61 -5.13 -8.96
C SER A 125 9.70 -6.33 -8.75
N VAL A 126 9.76 -6.92 -7.55
CA VAL A 126 8.89 -8.02 -7.12
C VAL A 126 7.41 -7.64 -7.18
N GLY A 127 7.07 -6.41 -6.79
CA GLY A 127 5.70 -5.90 -6.92
C GLY A 127 5.26 -5.80 -8.37
N GLY A 128 6.14 -5.32 -9.25
CA GLY A 128 5.89 -5.25 -10.70
C GLY A 128 5.63 -6.62 -11.30
N PHE A 129 6.47 -7.61 -10.97
CA PHE A 129 6.27 -9.00 -11.37
C PHE A 129 4.90 -9.56 -10.95
N ILE A 130 4.48 -9.34 -9.70
CA ILE A 130 3.19 -9.85 -9.22
C ILE A 130 2.01 -9.19 -9.94
N ILE A 131 2.10 -7.88 -10.20
CA ILE A 131 1.06 -7.14 -10.92
C ILE A 131 1.00 -7.61 -12.39
N ASP A 132 2.14 -7.80 -13.04
CA ASP A 132 2.23 -8.34 -14.41
C ASP A 132 1.62 -9.75 -14.49
N LEU A 133 1.96 -10.63 -13.53
CA LEU A 133 1.44 -11.99 -13.43
C LEU A 133 -0.09 -12.03 -13.27
N LEU A 134 -0.67 -11.13 -12.49
CA LEU A 134 -2.10 -11.13 -12.16
C LEU A 134 -2.94 -10.20 -13.04
N GLY A 135 -2.32 -9.24 -13.74
CA GLY A 135 -2.99 -8.15 -14.45
C GLY A 135 -3.73 -7.17 -13.53
N ARG A 136 -3.50 -7.22 -12.21
CA ARG A 136 -4.14 -6.37 -11.19
C ARG A 136 -3.32 -6.31 -9.90
N ILE A 137 -3.69 -5.39 -9.02
CA ILE A 137 -3.18 -5.37 -7.64
C ILE A 137 -3.98 -6.37 -6.80
N PRO A 138 -3.31 -7.32 -6.11
CA PRO A 138 -3.97 -8.30 -5.26
C PRO A 138 -4.41 -7.73 -3.90
N ASP A 139 -5.41 -8.39 -3.30
CA ASP A 139 -5.93 -8.00 -1.99
C ASP A 139 -4.98 -8.43 -0.85
N VAL A 140 -5.07 -7.74 0.29
CA VAL A 140 -4.30 -8.11 1.48
C VAL A 140 -4.72 -9.51 1.96
N ASN A 141 -3.73 -10.35 2.30
CA ASN A 141 -3.84 -11.78 2.60
C ASN A 141 -4.17 -12.70 1.42
N GLU A 142 -4.27 -12.17 0.20
CA GLU A 142 -4.38 -13.00 -0.99
C GLU A 142 -3.13 -13.89 -1.12
N LYS A 143 -3.34 -15.14 -1.53
CA LYS A 143 -2.29 -16.14 -1.71
C LYS A 143 -2.15 -16.49 -3.18
N ILE A 144 -0.95 -16.36 -3.69
CA ILE A 144 -0.60 -16.61 -5.08
C ILE A 144 0.36 -17.79 -5.11
N SER A 145 -0.01 -18.85 -5.80
CA SER A 145 0.90 -19.97 -6.07
C SER A 145 1.58 -19.74 -7.40
N PHE A 146 2.91 -19.68 -7.38
CA PHE A 146 3.72 -19.56 -8.58
C PHE A 146 4.86 -20.57 -8.49
N GLU A 147 4.85 -21.58 -9.35
CA GLU A 147 5.78 -22.71 -9.29
C GLU A 147 5.89 -23.30 -7.85
N ASP A 148 7.11 -23.37 -7.31
CA ASP A 148 7.41 -23.84 -5.96
C ASP A 148 7.26 -22.76 -4.88
N LEU A 149 6.70 -21.59 -5.22
CA LEU A 149 6.47 -20.50 -4.29
C LEU A 149 4.99 -20.37 -3.89
N GLU A 150 4.77 -20.05 -2.62
CA GLU A 150 3.52 -19.44 -2.12
C GLU A 150 3.83 -17.99 -1.74
N ILE A 151 3.29 -17.04 -2.50
CA ILE A 151 3.40 -15.60 -2.23
C ILE A 151 2.13 -15.14 -1.52
N ILE A 152 2.29 -14.48 -0.38
CA ILE A 152 1.18 -13.99 0.44
C ILE A 152 1.29 -12.47 0.55
N ILE A 153 0.26 -11.75 0.13
CA ILE A 153 0.23 -10.29 0.24
C ILE A 153 0.05 -9.90 1.70
N LYS A 154 1.03 -9.19 2.27
CA LYS A 154 0.97 -8.72 3.66
C LYS A 154 0.46 -7.31 3.78
N LYS A 155 0.79 -6.46 2.81
CA LYS A 155 0.32 -5.08 2.73
C LYS A 155 0.25 -4.63 1.28
N ALA A 156 -0.89 -4.08 0.90
CA ALA A 156 -1.15 -3.49 -0.41
C ALA A 156 -2.20 -2.39 -0.28
N ASN A 157 -2.23 -1.47 -1.23
CA ASN A 157 -3.25 -0.44 -1.38
C ASN A 157 -3.79 -0.45 -2.82
N GLN A 158 -4.65 0.52 -3.19
CA GLN A 158 -5.26 0.56 -4.53
C GLN A 158 -4.27 0.82 -5.68
N ARG A 159 -3.02 1.21 -5.39
CA ARG A 159 -2.01 1.61 -6.38
C ARG A 159 -0.79 0.70 -6.43
N ARG A 160 -0.45 0.02 -5.34
CA ARG A 160 0.75 -0.82 -5.24
C ARG A 160 0.64 -1.91 -4.17
N ILE A 161 1.53 -2.89 -4.29
CA ILE A 161 1.87 -3.83 -3.22
C ILE A 161 3.00 -3.19 -2.41
N ASP A 162 2.94 -3.25 -1.08
CA ASP A 162 4.01 -2.74 -0.21
C ASP A 162 4.87 -3.90 0.32
N ASN A 163 4.26 -4.97 0.84
CA ASN A 163 4.97 -6.08 1.48
C ASN A 163 4.34 -7.43 1.14
N ILE A 164 5.18 -8.43 0.92
CA ILE A 164 4.78 -9.82 0.69
C ILE A 164 5.56 -10.77 1.60
N LEU A 165 4.99 -11.94 1.84
CA LEU A 165 5.69 -13.08 2.42
C LEU A 165 5.81 -14.14 1.34
N VAL A 166 7.03 -14.51 0.98
CA VAL A 166 7.30 -15.60 0.03
C VAL A 166 7.65 -16.84 0.83
N LYS A 167 7.03 -17.97 0.50
CA LYS A 167 7.33 -19.28 1.08
C LYS A 167 7.75 -20.27 0.00
N ILE A 168 8.81 -21.02 0.24
CA ILE A 168 9.22 -22.14 -0.61
C ILE A 168 8.40 -23.37 -0.20
N LYS A 169 7.64 -23.94 -1.14
CA LYS A 169 6.95 -25.21 -0.95
C LYS A 169 8.00 -26.31 -0.96
N ALA A 170 8.23 -26.95 0.19
CA ALA A 170 9.11 -28.11 0.26
C ALA A 170 8.61 -29.20 -0.71
N HIS A 171 9.47 -29.59 -1.67
CA HIS A 171 9.29 -30.86 -2.37
C HIS A 171 9.37 -31.99 -1.33
N PRO A 172 8.42 -32.95 -1.28
CA PRO A 172 8.63 -34.17 -0.53
C PRO A 172 9.86 -34.86 -1.13
N SER A 173 10.92 -34.99 -0.32
CA SER A 173 12.18 -35.60 -0.68
C SER A 173 11.98 -36.93 -1.41
N THR A 174 12.38 -37.02 -2.67
CA THR A 174 12.51 -38.30 -3.39
C THR A 174 13.80 -38.97 -2.93
N SER A 175 13.78 -39.64 -1.77
CA SER A 175 14.84 -40.56 -1.36
C SER A 175 14.65 -41.91 -2.04
N LYS A 176 15.30 -42.03 -3.20
CA LYS A 176 15.93 -43.21 -3.83
C LYS A 176 15.39 -44.60 -3.46
N GLU A 177 14.86 -45.26 -4.51
CA GLU A 177 14.90 -46.71 -4.69
C GLU A 177 16.35 -47.21 -4.55
N GLU A 178 16.68 -47.82 -3.40
CA GLU A 178 17.78 -48.79 -3.36
C GLU A 178 17.28 -50.11 -3.94
N LYS A 179 17.75 -50.39 -5.15
CA LYS A 179 17.62 -51.68 -5.82
C LYS A 179 18.14 -52.79 -4.92
N ALA A 180 17.29 -53.81 -4.73
CA ALA A 180 17.74 -55.15 -4.47
C ALA A 180 18.71 -55.61 -5.57
N SER A 181 19.88 -56.11 -5.20
CA SER A 181 20.28 -57.50 -5.44
C SER A 181 21.73 -57.74 -5.02
N GLN A 182 21.90 -58.79 -4.23
CA GLN A 182 23.16 -59.48 -3.92
C GLN A 182 23.82 -60.01 -5.21
N PRO A 183 25.09 -60.44 -5.14
CA PRO A 183 25.41 -61.76 -4.59
C PRO A 183 26.35 -61.74 -3.38
#